data_AF-A0A381PTF8-F1
#
_entry.id   AF-A0A381PTF8-F1
#
_cell.length_a   1.000
_cell.length_b   1.000
_cell.length_c   1.000
_cell.angle_alpha   90.00
_cell.angle_beta   90.00
_cell.angle_gamma   90.00
#
_symmetry.space_group_name_H-M   'P 1'
#
loop_
_entity.id
_entity.type
_entity.pdbx_description
1 polymer ?
#
loop_
_entity_poly.entity_id
_entity_poly.type
_entity_poly.pdbx_seq_one_letter_code
_entity_poly.pdbx_strand_id
1 'polypeptide(L)' 'MSNNSEGKIKVEAGKRYSWCNCGKSENYPMCDGTHRELEGIEPVRTWFHEDLEVFFSRENGKLQLKVEKIGKS' A
#
# COMPACT_ATOMS: atom_id res chain seq x y z
N MET A 1 -16.57 -5.69 -10.90
CA MET A 1 -15.24 -5.88 -10.31
C MET A 1 -14.82 -4.52 -9.79
N SER A 2 -14.70 -4.35 -8.47
CA SER A 2 -14.52 -3.03 -7.87
C SER A 2 -13.15 -2.47 -8.26
N ASN A 3 -13.16 -1.39 -9.02
CA ASN A 3 -12.00 -0.61 -9.46
C ASN A 3 -11.37 0.14 -8.28
N ASN A 4 -10.88 -0.57 -7.26
CA ASN A 4 -10.14 0.01 -6.14
C ASN A 4 -8.65 0.14 -6.51
N SER A 5 -8.32 0.72 -7.67
CA SER A 5 -6.93 0.98 -8.04
C SER A 5 -6.31 2.09 -7.20
N GLU A 6 -7.12 2.92 -6.54
CA GLU A 6 -6.69 4.04 -5.72
C GLU A 6 -7.50 4.18 -4.43
N GLY A 7 -6.95 4.91 -3.47
CA GLY A 7 -7.60 5.20 -2.20
C GLY A 7 -6.61 5.75 -1.18
N LYS A 8 -6.99 5.70 0.09
CA LYS A 8 -6.14 6.14 1.20
C LYS A 8 -6.30 5.24 2.41
N ILE A 9 -5.23 5.07 3.17
CA ILE A 9 -5.24 4.38 4.45
C ILE A 9 -4.55 5.23 5.51
N LYS A 10 -5.04 5.14 6.75
CA LYS A 10 -4.34 5.66 7.91
C LYS A 10 -3.28 4.63 8.32
N VAL A 11 -2.06 5.11 8.56
CA VAL A 11 -0.96 4.31 9.07
C VAL A 11 -0.51 4.85 10.41
N GLU A 12 -0.04 3.94 11.26
CA GLU A 12 0.37 4.22 12.63
C GLU A 12 1.89 4.23 12.72
N ALA A 13 2.42 5.13 13.55
CA ALA A 13 3.84 5.24 13.84
C ALA A 13 4.41 3.91 14.37
N GLY A 14 5.59 3.51 13.88
CA GLY A 14 6.29 2.30 14.34
C GLY A 14 5.71 0.97 13.84
N LYS A 15 4.52 0.97 13.21
CA LYS A 15 3.92 -0.23 12.62
C LYS A 15 4.50 -0.50 11.25
N ARG A 16 4.69 -1.79 10.94
CA ARG A 16 5.16 -2.24 9.63
C ARG A 16 3.97 -2.52 8.72
N TYR A 17 4.02 -1.99 7.51
CA TYR A 17 3.02 -2.21 6.48
C TYR A 17 3.64 -2.95 5.29
N SER A 18 2.89 -3.90 4.73
CA SER A 18 3.28 -4.64 3.53
C SER A 18 2.27 -4.34 2.42
N TRP A 19 2.69 -3.63 1.40
CA TRP A 19 1.86 -3.17 0.30
C TRP A 19 1.89 -4.15 -0.87
N CYS A 20 0.75 -4.37 -1.50
CA CYS A 20 0.61 -5.25 -2.65
C CYS A 20 1.28 -4.64 -3.88
N ASN A 21 2.44 -5.19 -4.26
CA ASN A 21 3.11 -4.83 -5.50
C ASN A 21 2.64 -5.67 -6.70
N CYS A 22 2.09 -6.87 -6.47
CA CYS A 22 1.69 -7.79 -7.54
C CYS A 22 0.35 -7.49 -8.20
N GLY A 23 -0.53 -6.72 -7.54
CA GLY A 23 -1.86 -6.38 -8.05
C GLY A 23 -2.85 -7.54 -8.06
N LYS A 24 -2.58 -8.62 -7.32
CA LYS A 24 -3.44 -9.81 -7.21
C LYS A 24 -4.05 -10.01 -5.82
N SER A 25 -3.67 -9.18 -4.83
CA SER A 25 -4.21 -9.27 -3.48
C SER A 25 -5.70 -8.99 -3.45
N GLU A 26 -6.45 -9.82 -2.73
CA GLU A 26 -7.87 -9.59 -2.42
C GLU A 26 -8.04 -8.50 -1.35
N ASN A 27 -6.99 -8.23 -0.57
CA ASN A 27 -6.94 -7.18 0.46
C ASN A 27 -6.17 -5.94 -0.02
N TYR A 28 -6.22 -5.61 -1.33
CA TYR A 28 -5.57 -4.42 -1.88
C TYR A 28 -6.01 -3.15 -1.12
N PRO A 29 -5.08 -2.27 -0.69
CA PRO A 29 -3.68 -2.14 -1.11
C PRO A 29 -2.66 -2.98 -0.32
N MET A 30 -3.10 -3.76 0.67
CA MET A 30 -2.21 -4.57 1.50
C MET A 30 -1.86 -5.89 0.82
N CYS A 31 -0.69 -6.39 1.14
CA CYS A 31 -0.26 -7.73 0.75
C CYS A 31 -0.98 -8.77 1.61
N ASP A 32 -1.57 -9.77 0.97
CA ASP A 32 -2.26 -10.91 1.60
C ASP A 32 -1.51 -12.24 1.47
N GLY A 33 -0.37 -12.25 0.77
CA GLY A 33 0.44 -13.44 0.52
C GLY A 33 0.32 -14.01 -0.90
N THR A 34 -0.65 -13.58 -1.71
CA THR A 34 -0.86 -14.06 -3.08
C THR A 34 0.37 -13.90 -3.98
N HIS A 35 1.26 -12.95 -3.67
CA HIS A 35 2.53 -12.76 -4.38
C HIS A 35 3.44 -14.00 -4.40
N ARG A 36 3.30 -14.93 -3.44
CA ARG A 36 4.14 -16.13 -3.34
C ARG A 36 3.88 -17.14 -4.46
N GLU A 37 2.74 -17.04 -5.12
CA GLU A 37 2.39 -17.85 -6.28
C GLU A 37 2.96 -17.26 -7.59
N LEU A 38 3.63 -16.11 -7.50
CA LEU A 38 4.22 -15.39 -8.63
C LEU A 38 5.74 -15.35 -8.48
N GLU A 39 6.46 -15.46 -9.58
CA GLU A 39 7.93 -15.43 -9.53
C GLU A 39 8.48 -14.01 -9.36
N GLY A 40 9.39 -13.85 -8.39
CA GLY A 40 10.27 -12.68 -8.28
C GLY A 40 9.58 -11.37 -7.88
N ILE A 41 8.37 -11.42 -7.32
CA ILE A 41 7.64 -10.22 -6.89
C ILE A 41 7.40 -10.19 -5.39
N GLU A 42 7.98 -9.19 -4.74
CA GLU A 42 7.87 -8.98 -3.30
C GLU A 42 6.97 -7.77 -2.98
N PRO A 43 6.31 -7.76 -1.81
CA PRO A 43 5.58 -6.58 -1.35
C PRO A 43 6.54 -5.44 -1.02
N VAL A 44 6.09 -4.21 -1.22
CA VAL A 44 6.79 -3.04 -0.69
C VAL A 44 6.57 -3.02 0.82
N ARG A 45 7.63 -2.86 1.62
CA ARG A 45 7.52 -2.77 3.08
C ARG A 45 7.86 -1.36 3.54
N THR A 46 6.99 -0.77 4.36
CA THR A 46 7.21 0.56 4.92
C THR A 46 6.99 0.59 6.43
N TRP A 47 7.59 1.58 7.06
CA TRP A 47 7.46 1.90 8.48
C TRP A 47 7.52 3.42 8.59
N PHE A 48 6.62 4.01 9.36
CA PHE A 48 6.48 5.46 9.47
C PHE A 48 6.87 5.94 10.88
N HIS A 49 7.39 7.16 10.99
CA HIS A 49 7.78 7.75 12.27
C HIS A 49 6.64 8.44 13.01
N GLU A 50 5.54 8.72 12.32
CA GLU A 50 4.35 9.40 12.84
C GLU A 50 3.10 8.81 12.19
N ASP A 51 1.95 9.02 12.84
CA ASP A 51 0.65 8.66 12.28
C ASP A 51 0.35 9.56 11.08
N LEU A 52 -0.01 8.97 9.94
CA LEU A 52 -0.24 9.73 8.71
C LEU A 52 -1.28 9.06 7.81
N GLU A 53 -1.71 9.79 6.77
CA GLU A 53 -2.56 9.25 5.71
C GLU A 53 -1.70 8.98 4.48
N VAL A 54 -1.70 7.72 4.03
CA VAL A 54 -1.03 7.30 2.80
C VAL A 54 -2.09 7.12 1.73
N PHE A 55 -1.97 7.91 0.67
CA PHE A 55 -2.72 7.68 -0.56
C PHE A 55 -2.00 6.63 -1.39
N PHE A 56 -2.75 5.70 -1.96
CA PHE A 56 -2.23 4.70 -2.87
C PHE A 56 -2.94 4.82 -4.22
N SER A 57 -2.21 4.56 -5.30
CA SER A 57 -2.78 4.33 -6.63
C SER A 57 -2.03 3.21 -7.34
N ARG A 58 -2.63 2.64 -8.39
CA ARG A 58 -1.95 1.70 -9.30
C ARG A 58 -2.06 2.21 -10.72
N GLU A 59 -0.93 2.67 -11.24
CA GLU A 59 -0.84 3.28 -12.56
C GLU A 59 0.12 2.46 -13.42
N ASN A 60 -0.36 2.00 -14.58
CA ASN A 60 0.44 1.18 -15.51
C ASN A 60 1.11 -0.03 -14.83
N GLY A 61 0.38 -0.68 -13.92
CA GLY A 61 0.87 -1.84 -13.18
C GLY A 61 1.87 -1.53 -12.06
N LYS A 62 2.12 -0.25 -11.74
CA LYS A 62 3.01 0.17 -10.66
C LYS A 62 2.22 0.71 -9.48
N LEU A 63 2.53 0.20 -8.29
CA LEU A 63 2.02 0.76 -7.04
C LEU A 63 2.68 2.13 -6.81
N GLN A 64 1.86 3.15 -6.57
CA GLN A 64 2.28 4.48 -6.14
C GLN A 64 1.82 4.70 -4.70
N LEU A 65 2.69 5.26 -3.87
CA LEU A 65 2.36 5.68 -2.51
C LEU A 65 2.68 7.17 -2.38
N LYS A 66 1.67 7.96 -2.02
CA LYS A 66 1.83 9.38 -1.71
C LYS A 66 1.57 9.59 -0.23
N VAL A 67 2.57 10.08 0.46
CA VAL A 67 2.51 10.44 1.88
C VAL A 67 2.14 11.91 1.97
N GLU A 68 1.03 12.23 2.63
CA GLU A 68 0.70 13.60 3.00
C GLU A 68 0.72 13.71 4.52
N LYS A 69 1.42 14.71 5.04
CA LYS A 69 1.34 15.02 6.47
C LYS A 69 -0.08 15.45 6.76
N ILE A 70 -0.69 14.86 7.79
CA ILE A 70 -1.92 15.39 8.36
C ILE A 70 -1.52 16.76 8.92
N GLY A 71 -1.89 17.82 8.23
CA GLY A 71 -1.57 19.18 8.66
C GLY A 71 -2.04 19.35 10.11
N LYS A 72 -1.09 19.56 11.03
CA LYS A 72 -1.42 20.24 12.27
C LYS A 72 -1.78 21.66 11.85
N SER A 73 -3.08 21.97 11.89
CA SER A 73 -3.57 23.34 11.98
C SER A 73 -2.81 24.12 13.05
#